data_AF-A0A1T4KKW2-F1
#
_entry.id   AF-A0A1T4KKW2-F1
#
_cell.length_a   1.000
_cell.length_b   1.000
_cell.length_c   1.000
_cell.angle_alpha   90.00
_cell.angle_beta   90.00
_cell.angle_gamma   90.00
#
_symmetry.space_group_name_H-M   'P 1'
#
loop_
_entity.id
_entity.type
_entity.pdbx_description
1 polymer ?
#
loop_
_entity_poly.entity_id
_entity_poly.type
_entity_poly.pdbx_seq_one_letter_code
_entity_poly.pdbx_strand_id
1 'polypeptide(L)'
;MRNFNDVLNSVDEAINNAKKNGSIDEVINKTKEYAKKSAQAIEISRKRIELLDTKTKLAKAYEKYGKLQFNIYDGGEVSQDELEATCEEIIMLKSQSEFLEAEIEAFKEAVAAQVDAKVNPKKDEDVVVNDIDVEVVDSESE
;
A
#
# COMPACT_ATOMS: atom_id res chain seq x y z
N MET A 1 21.20 -9.51 -2.85
CA MET A 1 20.34 -9.01 -1.75
C MET A 1 21.26 -8.65 -0.59
N ARG A 2 21.10 -7.47 0.02
CA ARG A 2 21.83 -7.17 1.28
C ARG A 2 21.20 -7.96 2.42
N ASN A 3 22.04 -8.66 3.18
CA ASN A 3 21.67 -9.46 4.35
C ASN A 3 21.38 -8.54 5.54
N PHE A 4 20.52 -8.98 6.48
CA PHE A 4 20.09 -8.18 7.63
C PHE A 4 21.26 -7.63 8.46
N ASN A 5 22.32 -8.42 8.58
CA ASN A 5 23.55 -8.02 9.28
C ASN A 5 24.26 -6.84 8.59
N ASP A 6 24.21 -6.75 7.26
CA ASP A 6 24.81 -5.65 6.50
C ASP A 6 24.01 -4.36 6.66
N VAL A 7 22.69 -4.47 6.82
CA VAL A 7 21.81 -3.32 7.10
C VAL A 7 22.09 -2.76 8.49
N LEU A 8 22.19 -3.63 9.50
CA LEU A 8 22.52 -3.24 10.88
C LEU A 8 23.92 -2.62 10.97
N ASN A 9 24.92 -3.23 10.35
CA ASN A 9 26.28 -2.69 10.33
C ASN A 9 26.35 -1.32 9.62
N SER A 10 25.58 -1.10 8.55
CA SER A 10 25.52 0.22 7.88
C SER A 10 24.85 1.29 8.74
N VAL A 11 23.89 0.91 9.59
CA VAL A 11 23.24 1.82 10.55
C VAL A 11 24.22 2.16 11.68
N ASP A 12 24.95 1.20 12.21
CA ASP A 12 25.98 1.43 13.24
C ASP A 12 27.14 2.30 12.72
N GLU A 13 27.58 2.09 11.47
CA GLU A 13 28.58 2.95 10.82
C GLU A 13 28.05 4.38 10.60
N ALA A 14 26.79 4.54 10.19
CA ALA A 14 26.16 5.85 10.02
C ALA A 14 26.00 6.59 11.36
N ILE A 15 25.63 5.88 12.43
CA ILE A 15 25.54 6.43 13.80
C ILE A 15 26.92 6.86 14.30
N ASN A 16 27.94 6.01 14.15
CA ASN A 16 29.29 6.32 14.62
C ASN A 16 29.94 7.49 13.86
N ASN A 17 29.71 7.61 12.55
CA ASN A 17 30.24 8.74 11.77
C ASN A 17 29.57 10.08 12.13
N ALA A 18 28.27 10.08 12.38
CA ALA A 18 27.57 11.30 12.77
C ALA A 18 27.83 11.71 14.23
N LYS A 19 28.13 10.75 15.12
CA LYS A 19 28.63 11.01 16.47
C LYS A 19 29.98 11.73 16.48
N LYS A 20 30.81 11.53 15.44
CA LYS A 20 32.07 12.26 15.21
C LYS A 20 31.89 13.66 14.61
N ASN A 21 30.81 13.90 13.86
CA ASN A 21 30.63 15.12 13.06
C ASN A 21 29.61 16.12 13.66
N GLY A 22 29.06 15.87 14.85
CA GLY A 22 28.12 16.79 15.54
C GLY A 22 26.67 16.79 14.99
N SER A 23 26.36 15.91 14.04
CA SER A 23 25.05 15.85 13.37
C SER A 23 24.10 14.84 14.05
N ILE A 24 23.95 14.93 15.37
CA ILE A 24 23.04 14.04 16.14
C ILE A 24 21.60 14.15 15.61
N ASP A 25 21.18 15.34 15.22
CA ASP A 25 19.85 15.58 14.64
C ASP A 25 19.63 14.83 13.33
N GLU A 26 20.66 14.71 12.48
CA GLU A 26 20.57 13.94 11.23
C GLU A 26 20.45 12.44 11.48
N VAL A 27 21.14 11.90 12.50
CA VAL A 27 21.00 10.50 12.91
C VAL A 27 19.62 10.23 13.46
N ILE A 28 19.12 11.12 14.32
CA ILE A 28 17.78 11.01 14.90
C ILE A 28 16.74 11.04 13.78
N ASN A 29 16.88 11.95 12.82
CA ASN A 29 15.97 12.04 11.68
C ASN A 29 16.02 10.78 10.80
N LYS A 30 17.22 10.28 10.44
CA LYS A 30 17.37 9.02 9.69
C LYS A 30 16.76 7.83 10.44
N THR A 31 16.94 7.76 11.75
CA THR A 31 16.38 6.70 12.60
C THR A 31 14.86 6.75 12.62
N LYS A 32 14.27 7.95 12.78
CA LYS A 32 12.81 8.15 12.71
C LYS A 32 12.25 7.74 11.35
N GLU A 33 12.92 8.12 10.26
CA GLU A 33 12.50 7.71 8.91
C GLU A 33 12.58 6.20 8.70
N TYR A 34 13.64 5.57 9.19
CA TYR A 34 13.79 4.11 9.12
C TYR A 34 12.69 3.39 9.92
N ALA A 35 12.40 3.86 11.13
CA ALA A 35 11.31 3.33 11.95
C ALA A 35 9.96 3.46 11.24
N LYS A 36 9.68 4.60 10.58
CA LYS A 36 8.45 4.81 9.79
C LYS A 36 8.36 3.81 8.62
N LYS A 37 9.44 3.64 7.85
CA LYS A 37 9.49 2.68 6.73
C LYS A 37 9.33 1.24 7.20
N SER A 38 9.94 0.88 8.34
CA SER A 38 9.81 -0.44 8.94
C SER A 38 8.37 -0.72 9.38
N ALA A 39 7.73 0.23 10.08
CA ALA A 39 6.33 0.10 10.47
C ALA A 39 5.41 -0.09 9.25
N GLN A 40 5.63 0.68 8.19
CA GLN A 40 4.87 0.55 6.93
C GLN A 40 5.07 -0.84 6.30
N ALA A 41 6.30 -1.36 6.29
CA ALA A 41 6.61 -2.69 5.76
C ALA A 41 5.95 -3.82 6.57
N ILE A 42 5.89 -3.67 7.90
CA ILE A 42 5.21 -4.62 8.78
C ILE A 42 3.70 -4.63 8.52
N GLU A 43 3.09 -3.45 8.40
CA GLU A 43 1.65 -3.33 8.15
C GLU A 43 1.23 -3.98 6.83
N ILE A 44 1.94 -3.68 5.73
CA ILE A 44 1.63 -4.32 4.44
C ILE A 44 1.90 -5.82 4.45
N SER A 45 2.92 -6.28 5.18
CA SER A 45 3.20 -7.71 5.32
C SER A 45 2.07 -8.43 6.06
N ARG A 46 1.52 -7.81 7.12
CA ARG A 46 0.35 -8.33 7.83
C ARG A 46 -0.86 -8.47 6.90
N LYS A 47 -1.19 -7.42 6.14
CA LYS A 47 -2.31 -7.46 5.18
C LYS A 47 -2.12 -8.52 4.09
N ARG A 48 -0.89 -8.71 3.61
CA ARG A 48 -0.57 -9.76 2.63
C ARG A 48 -0.74 -11.18 3.19
N ILE A 49 -0.37 -11.40 4.44
CA ILE A 49 -0.57 -12.68 5.12
C ILE A 49 -2.07 -12.96 5.28
N GLU A 50 -2.84 -11.94 5.68
CA GLU A 50 -4.29 -12.05 5.79
C GLU A 50 -4.94 -12.36 4.43
N LEU A 51 -4.53 -11.67 3.36
CA LEU A 51 -4.99 -11.95 1.99
C LEU A 51 -4.69 -13.39 1.58
N LEU A 52 -3.48 -13.90 1.90
CA LEU A 52 -3.09 -15.27 1.56
C LEU A 52 -3.94 -16.31 2.31
N ASP A 53 -4.24 -16.07 3.58
CA ASP A 53 -5.13 -16.91 4.37
C ASP A 53 -6.56 -16.90 3.81
N THR A 54 -7.11 -15.73 3.49
CA THR A 54 -8.43 -15.58 2.85
C THR A 54 -8.49 -16.31 1.51
N LYS A 55 -7.46 -16.18 0.66
CA LYS A 55 -7.38 -16.91 -0.62
C LYS A 55 -7.29 -18.42 -0.42
N THR A 56 -6.58 -18.87 0.60
CA THR A 56 -6.49 -20.30 0.94
C THR A 56 -7.84 -20.85 1.39
N LYS A 57 -8.57 -20.11 2.23
CA LYS A 57 -9.94 -20.46 2.62
C LYS A 57 -10.88 -20.48 1.42
N LEU A 58 -10.78 -19.49 0.54
CA LEU A 58 -11.59 -19.40 -0.68
C LEU A 58 -11.35 -20.62 -1.60
N ALA A 59 -10.10 -21.04 -1.78
CA ALA A 59 -9.77 -22.23 -2.56
C ALA A 59 -10.41 -23.50 -1.96
N LYS A 60 -10.38 -23.65 -0.64
CA LYS A 60 -11.03 -24.78 0.06
C LYS A 60 -12.55 -24.73 -0.06
N ALA A 61 -13.15 -23.55 0.00
CA ALA A 61 -14.60 -23.40 -0.19
C ALA A 61 -15.01 -23.79 -1.62
N TYR A 62 -14.23 -23.42 -2.64
CA TYR A 62 -14.46 -23.89 -4.01
C TYR A 62 -14.25 -25.40 -4.18
N GLU A 63 -13.25 -25.97 -3.53
CA GLU A 63 -13.04 -27.43 -3.53
C GLU A 63 -14.25 -28.15 -2.91
N LYS A 64 -14.75 -27.65 -1.77
CA LYS A 64 -15.96 -28.16 -1.12
C LYS A 64 -17.17 -28.06 -2.05
N TYR A 65 -17.40 -26.89 -2.64
CA TYR A 65 -18.49 -26.68 -3.60
C TYR A 65 -18.39 -27.66 -4.78
N GLY A 66 -17.21 -27.83 -5.36
CA GLY A 66 -16.98 -28.78 -6.45
C GLY A 66 -17.31 -30.23 -6.07
N LYS A 67 -16.95 -30.66 -4.84
CA LYS A 67 -17.31 -31.99 -4.33
C LYS A 67 -18.82 -32.15 -4.17
N LEU A 68 -19.52 -31.14 -3.65
CA LEU A 68 -20.98 -31.16 -3.52
C LEU A 68 -21.65 -31.27 -4.89
N GLN A 69 -21.21 -30.46 -5.87
CA GLN A 69 -21.72 -30.49 -7.24
C GLN A 69 -21.46 -31.84 -7.92
N PHE A 70 -20.27 -32.42 -7.71
CA PHE A 70 -19.95 -33.75 -8.25
C PHE A 70 -20.83 -34.83 -7.63
N ASN A 71 -21.10 -34.78 -6.32
CA ASN A 71 -21.99 -35.72 -5.66
C ASN A 71 -23.42 -35.67 -6.22
N ILE A 72 -23.94 -34.47 -6.49
CA ILE A 72 -25.24 -34.28 -7.17
C ILE A 72 -25.21 -34.92 -8.56
N TYR A 73 -24.13 -34.70 -9.32
CA TYR A 73 -23.97 -35.28 -10.65
C TYR A 73 -23.92 -36.82 -10.63
N ASP A 74 -23.28 -37.42 -9.63
CA ASP A 74 -23.20 -38.87 -9.43
C ASP A 74 -24.51 -39.50 -8.89
N GLY A 75 -25.56 -38.68 -8.73
CA GLY A 75 -26.88 -39.12 -8.25
C GLY A 75 -26.97 -39.24 -6.73
N GLY A 76 -25.97 -38.74 -5.99
CA GLY A 76 -26.01 -38.64 -4.54
C GLY A 76 -26.88 -37.50 -4.05
N GLU A 77 -27.29 -37.60 -2.78
CA GLU A 77 -28.09 -36.57 -2.12
C GLU A 77 -27.19 -35.55 -1.41
N VAL A 78 -27.45 -34.27 -1.65
CA VAL A 78 -26.74 -33.15 -1.02
C VAL A 78 -27.77 -32.22 -0.38
N SER A 79 -27.50 -31.79 0.85
CA SER A 79 -28.33 -30.81 1.54
C SER A 79 -28.30 -29.47 0.82
N GLN A 80 -29.49 -28.91 0.54
CA GLN A 80 -29.61 -27.57 -0.03
C GLN A 80 -28.99 -26.51 0.91
N ASP A 81 -29.21 -26.63 2.22
CA ASP A 81 -28.64 -25.72 3.22
C ASP A 81 -27.11 -25.75 3.20
N GLU A 82 -26.50 -26.93 3.01
CA GLU A 82 -25.04 -27.03 2.92
C GLU A 82 -24.50 -26.38 1.64
N LEU A 83 -25.22 -26.54 0.54
CA LEU A 83 -24.84 -25.94 -0.73
C LEU A 83 -24.93 -24.41 -0.66
N GLU A 84 -26.02 -23.89 -0.11
CA GLU A 84 -26.25 -22.46 0.10
C GLU A 84 -25.20 -21.86 1.03
N ALA A 85 -24.93 -22.48 2.20
CA ALA A 85 -23.90 -22.02 3.11
C ALA A 85 -22.50 -21.99 2.47
N THR A 86 -22.17 -22.98 1.62
CA THR A 86 -20.90 -23.00 0.90
C THR A 86 -20.83 -21.88 -0.14
N CYS A 87 -21.93 -21.58 -0.83
CA CYS A 87 -22.01 -20.45 -1.76
C CYS A 87 -21.84 -19.10 -1.04
N GLU A 88 -22.51 -18.91 0.10
CA GLU A 88 -22.38 -17.71 0.92
C GLU A 88 -20.95 -17.51 1.43
N GLU A 89 -20.30 -18.59 1.88
CA GLU A 89 -18.89 -18.57 2.29
C GLU A 89 -17.97 -18.13 1.13
N ILE A 90 -18.19 -18.64 -0.08
CA ILE A 90 -17.44 -18.23 -1.28
C ILE A 90 -17.64 -16.72 -1.55
N ILE A 91 -18.88 -16.23 -1.51
CA ILE A 91 -19.19 -14.82 -1.77
C ILE A 91 -18.49 -13.92 -0.75
N MET A 92 -18.57 -14.27 0.54
CA MET A 92 -17.92 -13.54 1.62
C MET A 92 -16.40 -13.50 1.44
N LEU A 93 -15.77 -14.66 1.20
CA LEU A 93 -14.31 -14.76 1.06
C LEU A 93 -13.80 -14.04 -0.19
N LYS A 94 -14.56 -14.03 -1.29
CA LYS A 94 -14.24 -13.21 -2.48
C LYS A 94 -14.25 -11.72 -2.13
N SER A 95 -15.33 -11.25 -1.51
CA SER A 95 -15.45 -9.84 -1.09
C SER A 95 -14.32 -9.43 -0.15
N GLN A 96 -13.98 -10.27 0.83
CA GLN A 96 -12.85 -10.01 1.74
C GLN A 96 -11.50 -9.99 1.00
N SER A 97 -11.28 -10.90 0.05
CA SER A 97 -10.06 -10.91 -0.77
C SER A 97 -9.93 -9.64 -1.61
N GLU A 98 -11.00 -9.22 -2.27
CA GLU A 98 -11.04 -8.00 -3.09
C GLU A 98 -10.80 -6.74 -2.24
N PHE A 99 -11.41 -6.68 -1.05
CA PHE A 99 -11.18 -5.59 -0.10
C PHE A 99 -9.72 -5.50 0.34
N LEU A 100 -9.11 -6.63 0.73
CA LEU A 100 -7.70 -6.67 1.15
C LEU A 100 -6.75 -6.31 0.01
N GLU A 101 -7.05 -6.71 -1.22
CA GLU A 101 -6.28 -6.30 -2.41
C GLU A 101 -6.35 -4.79 -2.63
N ALA A 102 -7.54 -4.19 -2.55
CA ALA A 102 -7.73 -2.75 -2.66
C ALA A 102 -7.00 -1.98 -1.56
N GLU A 103 -7.06 -2.45 -0.31
CA GLU A 103 -6.33 -1.82 0.80
C GLU A 103 -4.81 -1.90 0.63
N ILE A 104 -4.29 -3.04 0.14
CA ILE A 104 -2.86 -3.19 -0.13
C ILE A 104 -2.42 -2.25 -1.26
N GLU A 105 -3.24 -2.08 -2.30
CA GLU A 105 -2.92 -1.20 -3.42
C GLU A 105 -2.96 0.27 -3.00
N ALA A 106 -4.02 0.70 -2.31
CA ALA A 106 -4.12 2.05 -1.75
C ALA A 106 -2.94 2.36 -0.80
N PHE A 107 -2.49 1.39 -0.01
CA PHE A 107 -1.31 1.55 0.83
C PHE A 107 -0.02 1.74 0.02
N LYS A 108 0.18 0.97 -1.05
CA LYS A 108 1.35 1.14 -1.93
C LYS A 108 1.34 2.51 -2.60
N GLU A 109 0.20 2.95 -3.10
CA GLU A 109 0.04 4.29 -3.72
C GLU A 109 0.34 5.40 -2.70
N ALA A 110 -0.18 5.29 -1.47
CA ALA A 110 0.10 6.25 -0.41
C ALA A 110 1.59 6.27 0.01
N VAL A 111 2.29 5.14 -0.06
CA VAL A 111 3.73 5.07 0.15
C VAL A 111 4.51 5.68 -1.02
N ALA A 112 4.10 5.41 -2.26
CA ALA A 112 4.72 5.99 -3.46
C ALA A 112 4.58 7.52 -3.47
N ALA A 113 3.38 8.05 -3.22
CA ALA A 113 3.13 9.49 -3.12
C ALA A 113 3.99 10.17 -2.04
N GLN A 114 4.21 9.50 -0.89
CA GLN A 114 5.10 10.00 0.16
C GLN A 114 6.58 10.03 -0.28
N VAL A 115 6.99 9.12 -1.14
CA VAL A 115 8.35 9.13 -1.71
C VAL A 115 8.47 10.24 -2.75
N ASP A 116 7.49 10.39 -3.64
CA ASP A 116 7.49 11.42 -4.68
C ASP A 116 7.47 12.85 -4.10
N ALA A 117 6.65 13.09 -3.06
CA ALA A 117 6.62 14.38 -2.36
C ALA A 117 7.97 14.75 -1.70
N LYS A 118 8.77 13.75 -1.30
CA LYS A 118 10.12 13.97 -0.76
C LYS A 118 11.17 14.17 -1.84
N VAL A 119 10.97 13.63 -3.04
CA VAL A 119 11.91 13.74 -4.17
C VAL A 119 11.68 15.02 -4.98
N ASN A 120 10.46 15.55 -4.99
CA ASN A 120 10.14 16.78 -5.75
C ASN A 120 9.34 17.81 -4.91
N PRO A 121 9.98 18.51 -3.96
CA PRO A 121 9.32 19.46 -3.07
C PRO A 121 8.88 20.79 -3.73
N LYS A 122 9.08 20.98 -5.04
CA LYS A 122 8.83 22.26 -5.75
C LYS A 122 7.83 22.13 -6.91
N LYS A 123 6.56 21.87 -6.61
CA LYS A 123 5.47 22.02 -7.60
C LYS A 123 4.27 22.83 -7.12
N ASP A 124 4.44 23.62 -6.05
CA ASP A 124 3.39 24.52 -5.54
C ASP A 124 3.78 26.02 -5.56
N GLU A 125 4.84 26.41 -6.27
CA GLU A 125 5.14 27.82 -6.54
C GLU A 125 5.56 27.99 -8.00
N ASP A 126 4.56 28.14 -8.87
CA ASP A 126 4.58 29.06 -10.01
C ASP A 126 3.13 29.15 -10.53
N VAL A 127 2.28 29.85 -9.76
CA VAL A 127 1.12 30.52 -10.37
C VAL A 127 1.70 31.65 -11.18
N VAL A 128 1.97 31.37 -12.45
CA VAL A 128 2.22 32.38 -13.47
C VAL A 128 0.98 33.28 -13.50
N VAL A 129 1.07 34.45 -12.88
CA VAL A 129 0.12 35.53 -13.13
C VAL A 129 0.46 36.06 -14.52
N ASN A 130 -0.12 35.43 -15.53
CA ASN A 130 -0.26 36.07 -16.83
C ASN A 130 -1.49 36.98 -16.78
N ASP A 131 -1.36 38.09 -17.50
CA ASP A 131 -2.39 39.06 -17.86
C ASP A 131 -2.58 40.19 -16.85
N ILE A 132 -1.91 41.31 -17.11
CA ILE A 132 -2.58 42.54 -17.59
C ILE A 132 -1.54 43.31 -18.41
N ASP A 133 -1.68 43.26 -19.74
CA ASP A 133 -1.18 44.31 -20.62
C ASP A 133 -2.00 45.57 -20.30
N VAL A 134 -1.37 46.53 -19.62
CA VAL A 134 -1.93 47.89 -19.50
C VAL A 134 -1.64 48.59 -20.83
N GLU A 135 -2.57 48.52 -21.78
CA GLU A 135 -2.62 49.48 -22.88
C GLU A 135 -2.93 50.86 -22.29
N VAL A 136 -1.91 51.70 -22.22
CA VAL A 136 -2.08 53.14 -21.98
C VAL A 136 -2.64 53.72 -23.27
N VAL A 137 -3.96 53.90 -23.31
CA VAL A 137 -4.60 54.68 -24.38
C VAL A 137 -4.31 56.15 -24.10
N ASP A 138 -3.34 56.70 -24.84
CA ASP A 138 -3.10 58.14 -24.92
C ASP A 138 -4.39 58.82 -25.41
N SER A 139 -4.96 59.65 -24.55
CA SER A 139 -6.07 60.53 -24.90
C SER A 139 -5.47 61.83 -25.45
N GLU A 140 -5.36 61.92 -26.77
CA GLU A 140 -5.13 63.21 -27.43
C GLU A 140 -6.31 64.14 -27.15
N SER A 141 -5.99 65.35 -26.69
CA SER A 141 -6.90 66.43 -26.35
C SER A 141 -7.01 67.37 -27.55
N GLU A 142 -8.25 67.67 -27.95
CA GLU A 142 -8.73 68.78 -28.81
C GLU A 142 -8.24 68.89 -30.28
#